data_AF-A0A2V9D7L9-F1
#
_entry.id   AF-A0A2V9D7L9-F1
#
_cell.length_a   1.000
_cell.length_b   1.000
_cell.length_c   1.000
_cell.angle_alpha   90.00
_cell.angle_beta   90.00
_cell.angle_gamma   90.00
#
_symmetry.space_group_name_H-M   'P 1'
#
loop_
_entity.id
_entity.type
_entity.pdbx_description
1 polymer ?
#
loop_
_entity_poly.entity_id
_entity_poly.type
_entity_poly.pdbx_seq_one_letter_code
_entity_poly.pdbx_strand_id
1 'polypeptide(L)'
;TFEKITVTGTENILMAAVLADGETCIENAALEPEVTDLVELLAKMGARIEGGGTSSLRVQGVERLGGATHSIIPDRIEAGTFLVAGAITGGALELAECEPQHLASLISKLRQTGVDIQQAGDRTLRVCGARKLMAADVRTEEYPGFPTDMQAQFMALATQAEGTSVITETIFENRFMHASEMMRMGANISIDGRKAIVRGPTTLQGSTVIASDLRASASLVLAALVAQGESYVDRVYHIDRGYERIEEKLIRLGARIERVS
;
A
#
# COMPACT_ATOMS: atom_id res chain seq x y z
N THR A 1 -16.66 -13.26 17.55
CA THR A 1 -15.81 -12.07 17.76
C THR A 1 -14.37 -12.44 17.51
N PHE A 2 -13.65 -11.65 16.72
CA PHE A 2 -12.21 -11.83 16.54
C PHE A 2 -11.41 -11.19 17.68
N GLU A 3 -10.39 -11.88 18.18
CA GLU A 3 -9.46 -11.33 19.19
C GLU A 3 -8.55 -10.25 18.62
N LYS A 4 -8.21 -10.35 17.33
CA LYS A 4 -7.44 -9.36 16.57
C LYS A 4 -8.10 -9.16 15.23
N ILE A 5 -8.03 -7.94 14.70
CA ILE A 5 -8.48 -7.66 13.34
C ILE A 5 -7.68 -8.51 12.36
N THR A 6 -8.38 -9.19 11.45
CA THR A 6 -7.79 -10.08 10.46
C THR A 6 -8.59 -10.03 9.16
N VAL A 7 -7.95 -9.63 8.06
CA VAL A 7 -8.59 -9.49 6.75
C VAL A 7 -9.04 -10.86 6.25
N THR A 8 -8.09 -11.78 6.05
CA THR A 8 -8.38 -13.13 5.53
C THR A 8 -9.22 -13.97 6.48
N GLY A 9 -9.09 -13.76 7.80
CA GLY A 9 -9.97 -14.39 8.78
C GLY A 9 -11.41 -13.91 8.65
N THR A 10 -11.62 -12.60 8.47
CA THR A 10 -12.95 -12.01 8.24
C THR A 10 -13.56 -12.54 6.95
N GLU A 11 -12.81 -12.51 5.84
CA GLU A 11 -13.26 -13.00 4.53
C GLU A 11 -13.65 -14.49 4.58
N ASN A 12 -12.82 -15.32 5.22
CA ASN A 12 -13.07 -16.75 5.31
C ASN A 12 -14.33 -17.07 6.12
N ILE A 13 -14.48 -16.46 7.30
CA ILE A 13 -15.68 -16.67 8.13
C ILE A 13 -16.92 -16.09 7.45
N LEU A 14 -16.81 -14.97 6.76
CA LEU A 14 -17.89 -14.39 5.98
C LEU A 14 -18.37 -15.36 4.89
N MET A 15 -17.46 -15.91 4.08
CA MET A 15 -17.79 -16.90 3.05
C MET A 15 -18.37 -18.20 3.61
N ALA A 16 -17.98 -18.61 4.82
CA ALA A 16 -18.59 -19.75 5.49
C ALA A 16 -20.02 -19.43 5.99
N ALA A 17 -20.21 -18.24 6.56
CA ALA A 17 -21.46 -17.82 7.17
C ALA A 17 -22.61 -17.67 6.18
N VAL A 18 -22.34 -17.25 4.93
CA VAL A 18 -23.41 -17.04 3.93
C VAL A 18 -24.16 -18.32 3.55
N LEU A 19 -23.61 -19.51 3.77
CA LEU A 19 -24.26 -20.80 3.51
C LEU A 19 -24.50 -21.63 4.79
N ALA A 20 -24.22 -21.08 5.97
CA ALA A 20 -24.49 -21.74 7.23
C ALA A 20 -26.00 -21.77 7.53
N ASP A 21 -26.45 -22.64 8.43
CA ASP A 21 -27.84 -22.58 8.93
C ASP A 21 -27.95 -21.54 10.06
N GLY A 22 -28.96 -20.68 9.98
CA GLY A 22 -29.20 -19.62 10.95
C GLY A 22 -28.45 -18.29 10.70
N GLU A 23 -28.29 -17.51 11.77
CA GLU A 23 -27.64 -16.19 11.76
C GLU A 23 -26.24 -16.27 12.37
N THR A 24 -25.28 -15.60 11.75
CA THR A 24 -23.91 -15.43 12.26
C THR A 24 -23.60 -13.95 12.47
N CYS A 25 -23.11 -13.60 13.66
CA CYS A 25 -22.61 -12.27 13.97
C CYS A 25 -21.07 -12.28 14.03
N ILE A 26 -20.43 -11.54 13.12
CA ILE A 26 -18.98 -11.37 13.06
C ILE A 26 -18.63 -10.01 13.65
N GLU A 27 -18.12 -10.03 14.89
CA GLU A 27 -17.69 -8.85 15.62
C GLU A 27 -16.17 -8.65 15.55
N ASN A 28 -15.73 -7.39 15.53
CA ASN A 28 -14.34 -6.97 15.32
C ASN A 28 -13.79 -7.40 13.94
N ALA A 29 -14.64 -7.27 12.92
CA ALA A 29 -14.30 -7.56 11.52
C ALA A 29 -13.32 -6.52 10.94
N ALA A 30 -12.50 -6.97 9.99
CA ALA A 30 -11.64 -6.11 9.19
C ALA A 30 -12.47 -5.14 8.31
N LEU A 31 -11.98 -3.91 8.18
CA LEU A 31 -12.67 -2.81 7.49
C LEU A 31 -12.08 -2.50 6.11
N GLU A 32 -11.02 -3.21 5.75
CA GLU A 32 -10.31 -3.07 4.49
C GLU A 32 -11.29 -3.08 3.30
N PRO A 33 -11.08 -2.22 2.28
CA PRO A 33 -11.96 -2.16 1.12
C PRO A 33 -12.16 -3.51 0.44
N GLU A 34 -11.15 -4.38 0.49
CA GLU A 34 -11.18 -5.74 -0.04
C GLU A 34 -12.25 -6.61 0.65
N VAL A 35 -12.49 -6.43 1.96
CA VAL A 35 -13.57 -7.11 2.69
C VAL A 35 -14.94 -6.59 2.25
N THR A 36 -15.05 -5.27 2.04
CA THR A 36 -16.28 -4.64 1.57
C THR A 36 -16.63 -5.08 0.15
N ASP A 37 -15.64 -5.18 -0.73
CA ASP A 37 -15.77 -5.70 -2.09
C ASP A 37 -16.32 -7.14 -2.12
N LEU A 38 -15.82 -7.98 -1.21
CA LEU A 38 -16.34 -9.35 -1.02
C LEU A 38 -17.80 -9.35 -0.54
N VAL A 39 -18.15 -8.50 0.43
CA VAL A 39 -19.56 -8.34 0.87
C VAL A 39 -20.46 -7.96 -0.31
N GLU A 40 -20.03 -7.01 -1.14
CA GLU A 40 -20.79 -6.59 -2.32
C GLU A 40 -20.95 -7.70 -3.36
N LEU A 41 -19.89 -8.47 -3.62
CA LEU A 41 -19.96 -9.65 -4.49
C LEU A 41 -20.95 -10.69 -3.96
N LEU A 42 -20.84 -11.06 -2.68
CA LEU A 42 -21.72 -12.05 -2.06
C LEU A 42 -23.18 -11.58 -2.06
N ALA A 43 -23.43 -10.30 -1.80
CA ALA A 43 -24.77 -9.72 -1.90
C ALA A 43 -25.33 -9.81 -3.33
N LYS A 44 -24.53 -9.53 -4.37
CA LYS A 44 -24.93 -9.74 -5.79
C LYS A 44 -25.24 -11.20 -6.11
N MET A 45 -24.59 -12.15 -5.41
CA MET A 45 -24.86 -13.59 -5.51
C MET A 45 -26.07 -14.05 -4.69
N GLY A 46 -26.72 -13.15 -3.93
CA GLY A 46 -27.93 -13.44 -3.15
C GLY A 46 -27.71 -13.70 -1.66
N ALA A 47 -26.50 -13.48 -1.14
CA ALA A 47 -26.25 -13.52 0.30
C ALA A 47 -27.01 -12.40 1.03
N ARG A 48 -27.36 -12.64 2.30
CA ARG A 48 -28.03 -11.65 3.16
C ARG A 48 -27.05 -11.20 4.24
N ILE A 49 -26.44 -10.05 4.00
CA ILE A 49 -25.38 -9.49 4.85
C ILE A 49 -25.76 -8.05 5.22
N GLU A 50 -25.74 -7.73 6.50
CA GLU A 50 -25.85 -6.37 7.03
C GLU A 50 -24.52 -5.91 7.63
N GLY A 51 -24.29 -4.59 7.64
CA GLY A 51 -23.13 -3.99 8.29
C GLY A 51 -21.86 -3.92 7.42
N GLY A 52 -21.97 -4.12 6.10
CA GLY A 52 -20.84 -3.96 5.17
C GLY A 52 -20.12 -2.61 5.36
N GLY A 53 -18.79 -2.65 5.39
CA GLY A 53 -17.95 -1.48 5.70
C GLY A 53 -17.89 -1.11 7.19
N THR A 54 -18.44 -1.94 8.09
CA THR A 54 -18.37 -1.75 9.55
C THR A 54 -17.74 -2.96 10.24
N SER A 55 -17.37 -2.81 11.51
CA SER A 55 -16.68 -3.85 12.29
C SER A 55 -17.61 -4.94 12.84
N SER A 56 -18.92 -4.83 12.57
CA SER A 56 -19.96 -5.79 12.99
C SER A 56 -20.76 -6.19 11.76
N LEU A 57 -20.62 -7.45 11.35
CA LEU A 57 -21.37 -8.02 10.23
C LEU A 57 -22.42 -8.99 10.77
N ARG A 58 -23.66 -8.86 10.31
CA ARG A 58 -24.73 -9.84 10.54
C ARG A 58 -25.02 -10.57 9.25
N VAL A 59 -24.89 -11.89 9.27
CA VAL A 59 -25.04 -12.74 8.10
C VAL A 59 -26.16 -13.73 8.36
N GLN A 60 -27.24 -13.62 7.59
CA GLN A 60 -28.28 -14.64 7.57
C GLN A 60 -27.94 -15.65 6.47
N GLY A 61 -27.67 -16.89 6.88
CA GLY A 61 -27.34 -17.95 5.95
C GLY A 61 -28.48 -18.24 4.97
N VAL A 62 -28.11 -18.59 3.73
CA VAL A 62 -29.02 -18.93 2.63
C VAL A 62 -28.73 -20.32 2.08
N GLU A 63 -29.72 -20.98 1.50
CA GLU A 63 -29.58 -22.35 0.99
C GLU A 63 -28.60 -22.46 -0.20
N ARG A 64 -28.51 -21.41 -1.02
CA ARG A 64 -27.65 -21.37 -2.21
C ARG A 64 -27.32 -19.95 -2.63
N LEU A 65 -26.17 -19.79 -3.27
CA LEU A 65 -25.78 -18.59 -3.99
C LEU A 65 -26.02 -18.76 -5.50
N GLY A 66 -26.30 -17.66 -6.19
CA GLY A 66 -26.31 -17.57 -7.64
C GLY A 66 -24.97 -17.17 -8.22
N GLY A 67 -24.88 -17.12 -9.55
CA GLY A 67 -23.77 -16.44 -10.23
C GLY A 67 -23.93 -14.92 -10.20
N ALA A 68 -22.84 -14.19 -10.33
CA ALA A 68 -22.83 -12.73 -10.44
C ALA A 68 -21.75 -12.25 -11.40
N THR A 69 -21.94 -11.05 -11.98
CA THR A 69 -20.86 -10.29 -12.62
C THR A 69 -20.44 -9.18 -11.67
N HIS A 70 -19.14 -9.05 -11.43
CA HIS A 70 -18.59 -8.10 -10.48
C HIS A 70 -17.26 -7.56 -11.01
N SER A 71 -17.04 -6.26 -10.85
CA SER A 71 -15.78 -5.59 -11.22
C SER A 71 -14.98 -5.38 -9.96
N ILE A 72 -13.78 -5.95 -9.89
CA ILE A 72 -12.90 -5.85 -8.71
C ILE A 72 -12.49 -4.38 -8.51
N ILE A 73 -12.44 -3.94 -7.26
CA ILE A 73 -11.96 -2.60 -6.92
C ILE A 73 -10.51 -2.37 -7.38
N PRO A 74 -10.12 -1.11 -7.64
CA PRO A 74 -8.73 -0.77 -7.92
C PRO A 74 -7.78 -1.13 -6.79
N ASP A 75 -6.56 -1.53 -7.14
CA ASP A 75 -5.49 -1.78 -6.17
C ASP A 75 -4.98 -0.45 -5.57
N ARG A 76 -5.39 -0.20 -4.33
CA ARG A 76 -4.98 0.98 -3.55
C ARG A 76 -3.48 0.98 -3.21
N ILE A 77 -2.83 -0.18 -3.12
CA ILE A 77 -1.39 -0.24 -2.82
C ILE A 77 -0.58 0.06 -4.08
N GLU A 78 -1.04 -0.41 -5.25
CA GLU A 78 -0.45 -0.03 -6.52
C GLU A 78 -0.58 1.48 -6.75
N ALA A 79 -1.81 2.02 -6.64
CA ALA A 79 -2.05 3.45 -6.78
C ALA A 79 -1.17 4.26 -5.80
N GLY A 80 -1.10 3.84 -4.54
CA GLY A 80 -0.24 4.46 -3.54
C GLY A 80 1.25 4.44 -3.91
N THR A 81 1.72 3.36 -4.52
CA THR A 81 3.12 3.22 -4.97
C THR A 81 3.45 4.24 -6.06
N PHE A 82 2.56 4.45 -7.02
CA PHE A 82 2.74 5.47 -8.05
C PHE A 82 2.57 6.91 -7.53
N LEU A 83 1.71 7.14 -6.53
CA LEU A 83 1.67 8.43 -5.83
C LEU A 83 3.03 8.76 -5.20
N VAL A 84 3.65 7.78 -4.53
CA VAL A 84 4.99 7.93 -3.98
C VAL A 84 6.04 8.13 -5.08
N ALA A 85 5.93 7.42 -6.21
CA ALA A 85 6.83 7.61 -7.35
C ALA A 85 6.82 9.05 -7.88
N GLY A 86 5.64 9.65 -8.07
CA GLY A 86 5.52 11.05 -8.47
C GLY A 86 6.07 12.00 -7.41
N ALA A 87 5.79 11.72 -6.13
CA ALA A 87 6.25 12.53 -5.02
C ALA A 87 7.78 12.53 -4.85
N ILE A 88 8.40 11.35 -4.82
CA ILE A 88 9.85 11.19 -4.55
C ILE A 88 10.72 11.70 -5.70
N THR A 89 10.25 11.59 -6.94
CA THR A 89 10.99 12.05 -8.13
C THR A 89 10.80 13.53 -8.44
N GLY A 90 9.89 14.22 -7.73
CA GLY A 90 9.53 15.60 -8.04
C GLY A 90 8.68 15.74 -9.31
N GLY A 91 8.16 14.63 -9.86
CA GLY A 91 7.37 14.60 -11.09
C GLY A 91 5.91 15.02 -10.91
N ALA A 92 5.18 15.09 -12.02
CA ALA A 92 3.74 15.30 -12.04
C ALA A 92 3.06 14.13 -12.75
N LEU A 93 2.22 13.39 -12.03
CA LEU A 93 1.54 12.20 -12.53
C LEU A 93 0.02 12.34 -12.36
N GLU A 94 -0.72 11.78 -13.31
CA GLU A 94 -2.15 11.55 -13.20
C GLU A 94 -2.41 10.05 -13.14
N LEU A 95 -3.06 9.60 -12.07
CA LEU A 95 -3.43 8.23 -11.82
C LEU A 95 -4.92 8.09 -12.10
N ALA A 96 -5.25 7.41 -13.18
CA ALA A 96 -6.63 7.07 -13.52
C ALA A 96 -7.04 5.75 -12.85
N GLU A 97 -8.35 5.52 -12.79
CA GLU A 97 -8.98 4.30 -12.28
C GLU A 97 -8.59 3.94 -10.84
N CYS A 98 -8.33 4.93 -10.00
CA CYS A 98 -8.13 4.73 -8.56
C CYS A 98 -9.42 5.05 -7.76
N GLU A 99 -9.48 4.59 -6.51
CA GLU A 99 -10.52 4.99 -5.56
C GLU A 99 -9.90 5.87 -4.46
N PRO A 100 -10.02 7.21 -4.55
CA PRO A 100 -9.38 8.15 -3.61
C PRO A 100 -9.74 7.89 -2.14
N GLN A 101 -10.95 7.40 -1.87
CA GLN A 101 -11.40 7.13 -0.50
C GLN A 101 -10.59 6.01 0.16
N HIS A 102 -10.19 4.99 -0.61
CA HIS A 102 -9.36 3.87 -0.13
C HIS A 102 -7.92 4.29 0.19
N LEU A 103 -7.50 5.48 -0.27
CA LEU A 103 -6.16 6.03 -0.15
C LEU A 103 -6.08 7.19 0.86
N ALA A 104 -7.17 7.52 1.54
CA ALA A 104 -7.30 8.76 2.31
C ALA A 104 -6.18 8.97 3.35
N SER A 105 -5.81 7.94 4.10
CA SER A 105 -4.75 8.01 5.11
C SER A 105 -3.36 8.24 4.50
N LEU A 106 -3.05 7.55 3.39
CA LEU A 106 -1.82 7.75 2.63
C LEU A 106 -1.76 9.17 2.05
N ILE A 107 -2.83 9.62 1.39
CA ILE A 107 -2.90 10.96 0.77
C ILE A 107 -2.70 12.04 1.84
N SER A 108 -3.38 11.92 2.97
CA SER A 108 -3.23 12.83 4.11
C SER A 108 -1.77 12.88 4.58
N LYS A 109 -1.12 11.73 4.69
CA LYS A 109 0.28 11.65 5.13
C LYS A 109 1.27 12.21 4.10
N LEU A 110 1.07 11.95 2.81
CA LEU A 110 1.91 12.52 1.74
C LEU A 110 1.76 14.05 1.69
N ARG A 111 0.55 14.59 1.87
CA ARG A 111 0.32 16.04 1.96
C ARG A 111 1.07 16.68 3.14
N GLN A 112 1.20 15.99 4.28
CA GLN A 112 2.00 16.46 5.42
C GLN A 112 3.49 16.60 5.07
N THR A 113 3.99 15.85 4.09
CA THR A 113 5.37 15.98 3.57
C THR A 113 5.53 17.10 2.54
N GLY A 114 4.46 17.84 2.23
CA GLY A 114 4.46 18.95 1.28
C GLY A 114 4.09 18.57 -0.16
N VAL A 115 3.74 17.30 -0.42
CA VAL A 115 3.31 16.82 -1.75
C VAL A 115 1.91 17.37 -2.06
N ASP A 116 1.73 17.92 -3.27
CA ASP A 116 0.40 18.33 -3.73
C ASP A 116 -0.30 17.14 -4.38
N ILE A 117 -1.42 16.73 -3.80
CA ILE A 117 -2.27 15.66 -4.34
C ILE A 117 -3.68 16.22 -4.44
N GLN A 118 -4.27 16.16 -5.62
CA GLN A 118 -5.62 16.66 -5.90
C GLN A 118 -6.47 15.57 -6.54
N GLN A 119 -7.75 15.54 -6.20
CA GLN A 119 -8.71 14.73 -6.92
C GLN A 119 -9.08 15.49 -8.22
N ALA A 120 -8.63 14.96 -9.35
CA ALA A 120 -8.85 15.56 -10.67
C ALA A 120 -10.14 15.06 -11.34
N GLY A 121 -10.79 14.06 -10.75
CA GLY A 121 -12.09 13.50 -11.12
C GLY A 121 -12.47 12.39 -10.15
N ASP A 122 -13.65 11.79 -10.32
CA ASP A 122 -14.19 10.80 -9.37
C ASP A 122 -13.21 9.65 -9.09
N ARG A 123 -12.56 9.15 -10.16
CA ARG A 123 -11.61 8.03 -10.11
C ARG A 123 -10.19 8.42 -10.53
N THR A 124 -9.84 9.70 -10.37
CA THR A 124 -8.56 10.23 -10.84
C THR A 124 -7.88 11.07 -9.79
N LEU A 125 -6.63 10.74 -9.48
CA LEU A 125 -5.75 11.53 -8.62
C LEU A 125 -4.64 12.15 -9.46
N ARG A 126 -4.33 13.41 -9.17
CA ARG A 126 -3.14 14.09 -9.68
C ARG A 126 -2.17 14.28 -8.52
N VAL A 127 -0.92 13.90 -8.72
CA VAL A 127 0.18 14.15 -7.78
C VAL A 127 1.22 15.04 -8.45
N CYS A 128 1.63 16.09 -7.74
CA CYS A 128 2.75 16.95 -8.11
C CYS A 128 3.76 16.90 -6.96
N GLY A 129 5.00 16.54 -7.28
CA GLY A 129 6.09 16.50 -6.32
C GLY A 129 6.31 17.86 -5.66
N ALA A 130 6.74 17.83 -4.39
CA ALA A 130 7.03 19.03 -3.64
C ALA A 130 8.33 19.68 -4.12
N ARG A 131 8.45 21.02 -4.02
CA ARG A 131 9.76 21.68 -4.18
C ARG A 131 10.78 21.19 -3.15
N LYS A 132 10.29 20.82 -1.98
CA LYS A 132 11.06 20.31 -0.85
C LYS A 132 10.15 19.40 -0.03
N LEU A 133 10.58 18.16 0.14
CA LEU A 133 9.89 17.20 1.00
C LEU A 133 10.23 17.49 2.46
N MET A 134 9.23 17.45 3.33
CA MET A 134 9.39 17.62 4.78
C MET A 134 9.18 16.30 5.50
N ALA A 135 9.98 16.03 6.53
CA ALA A 135 9.83 14.82 7.32
C ALA A 135 8.46 14.77 8.01
N ALA A 136 7.87 13.57 8.04
CA ALA A 136 6.65 13.28 8.78
C ALA A 136 6.72 11.88 9.40
N ASP A 137 6.16 11.74 10.59
CA ASP A 137 6.07 10.47 11.28
C ASP A 137 4.91 9.63 10.75
N VAL A 138 5.08 8.31 10.75
CA VAL A 138 4.03 7.35 10.37
C VAL A 138 3.92 6.28 11.43
N ARG A 139 2.68 5.92 11.75
CA ARG A 139 2.35 4.73 12.53
C ARG A 139 1.37 3.92 11.70
N THR A 140 1.71 2.67 11.43
CA THR A 140 0.80 1.77 10.72
C THR A 140 -0.35 1.40 11.63
N GLU A 141 -1.53 1.24 11.07
CA GLU A 141 -2.77 0.90 11.77
C GLU A 141 -3.66 0.12 10.80
N GLU A 142 -4.62 -0.64 11.33
CA GLU A 142 -5.67 -1.29 10.54
C GLU A 142 -6.49 -0.24 9.77
N TYR A 143 -7.11 -0.63 8.65
CA TYR A 143 -7.91 0.32 7.87
C TYR A 143 -9.03 0.94 8.73
N PRO A 144 -9.30 2.26 8.65
CA PRO A 144 -8.83 3.25 7.65
C PRO A 144 -7.52 3.97 8.00
N GLY A 145 -6.74 3.44 8.96
CA GLY A 145 -5.43 3.98 9.35
C GLY A 145 -4.36 3.88 8.24
N PHE A 146 -3.12 4.23 8.56
CA PHE A 146 -2.04 4.18 7.56
C PHE A 146 -1.69 2.72 7.25
N PRO A 147 -1.81 2.27 5.98
CA PRO A 147 -1.64 0.87 5.66
C PRO A 147 -0.18 0.46 5.78
N THR A 148 0.06 -0.62 6.54
CA THR A 148 1.38 -1.25 6.68
C THR A 148 1.99 -1.66 5.33
N ASP A 149 1.15 -1.92 4.32
CA ASP A 149 1.57 -2.20 2.94
C ASP A 149 2.19 -1.01 2.18
N MET A 150 2.01 0.21 2.68
CA MET A 150 2.64 1.43 2.13
C MET A 150 3.85 1.91 2.94
N GLN A 151 4.17 1.21 4.04
CA GLN A 151 5.22 1.61 4.97
C GLN A 151 6.59 1.69 4.28
N ALA A 152 6.92 0.71 3.45
CA ALA A 152 8.24 0.62 2.80
C ALA A 152 8.43 1.72 1.75
N GLN A 153 7.41 1.97 0.94
CA GLN A 153 7.39 3.02 -0.07
C GLN A 153 7.50 4.40 0.59
N PHE A 154 6.80 4.62 1.72
CA PHE A 154 6.94 5.86 2.49
C PHE A 154 8.35 6.01 3.09
N MET A 155 8.98 4.92 3.53
CA MET A 155 10.38 4.95 3.98
C MET A 155 11.33 5.44 2.89
N ALA A 156 11.16 4.97 1.64
CA ALA A 156 11.93 5.46 0.50
C ALA A 156 11.78 6.98 0.36
N LEU A 157 10.54 7.50 0.39
CA LEU A 157 10.27 8.94 0.35
C LEU A 157 10.90 9.70 1.53
N ALA A 158 10.82 9.14 2.73
CA ALA A 158 11.40 9.74 3.94
C ALA A 158 12.93 9.89 3.86
N THR A 159 13.63 9.05 3.08
CA THR A 159 15.07 9.25 2.84
C THR A 159 15.37 10.57 2.13
N GLN A 160 14.42 11.11 1.36
CA GLN A 160 14.55 12.35 0.59
C GLN A 160 13.94 13.57 1.29
N ALA A 161 13.27 13.37 2.43
CA ALA A 161 12.57 14.43 3.15
C ALA A 161 13.50 15.14 4.15
N GLU A 162 13.41 16.46 4.27
CA GLU A 162 14.20 17.21 5.24
C GLU A 162 13.70 17.01 6.66
N GLY A 163 14.59 16.51 7.52
CA GLY A 163 14.35 16.29 8.94
C GLY A 163 14.48 14.83 9.33
N THR A 164 13.81 14.46 10.42
CA THR A 164 13.77 13.09 10.94
C THR A 164 12.34 12.58 10.93
N SER A 165 12.12 11.45 10.28
CA SER A 165 10.86 10.71 10.28
C SER A 165 10.98 9.48 11.15
N VAL A 166 9.98 9.25 12.00
CA VAL A 166 9.82 8.00 12.76
C VAL A 166 8.70 7.18 12.15
N ILE A 167 9.04 5.99 11.68
CA ILE A 167 8.09 5.01 11.14
C ILE A 167 7.90 3.92 12.19
N THR A 168 6.68 3.77 12.72
CA THR A 168 6.31 2.76 13.72
C THR A 168 5.42 1.70 13.08
N GLU A 169 5.86 0.45 13.11
CA GLU A 169 5.13 -0.71 12.60
C GLU A 169 4.37 -1.41 13.75
N THR A 170 3.09 -1.69 13.56
CA THR A 170 2.19 -2.23 14.60
C THR A 170 1.50 -3.53 14.18
N ILE A 171 1.44 -3.81 12.87
CA ILE A 171 0.65 -4.90 12.29
C ILE A 171 1.52 -6.14 12.10
N PHE A 172 2.71 -5.99 11.52
CA PHE A 172 3.62 -7.12 11.26
C PHE A 172 4.96 -6.96 11.97
N GLU A 173 5.40 -8.03 12.62
CA GLU A 173 6.74 -8.09 13.19
C GLU A 173 7.79 -8.23 12.07
N ASN A 174 8.97 -7.64 12.27
CA ASN A 174 10.11 -7.72 11.35
C ASN A 174 9.88 -7.15 9.93
N ARG A 175 9.00 -6.16 9.78
CA ARG A 175 8.65 -5.56 8.48
C ARG A 175 9.68 -4.58 7.88
N PHE A 176 10.90 -4.50 8.42
CA PHE A 176 11.93 -3.52 7.99
C PHE A 176 13.07 -4.12 7.17
N MET A 177 12.88 -5.29 6.53
CA MET A 177 13.94 -5.94 5.74
C MET A 177 14.49 -5.06 4.61
N HIS A 178 13.66 -4.20 3.99
CA HIS A 178 14.08 -3.26 2.95
C HIS A 178 15.01 -2.15 3.44
N ALA A 179 14.98 -1.83 4.73
CA ALA A 179 15.78 -0.75 5.29
C ALA A 179 17.28 -1.04 5.16
N SER A 180 17.72 -2.29 5.32
CA SER A 180 19.14 -2.65 5.16
C SER A 180 19.62 -2.44 3.72
N GLU A 181 18.76 -2.72 2.74
CA GLU A 181 19.08 -2.51 1.34
C GLU A 181 19.11 -1.02 0.99
N MET A 182 18.21 -0.20 1.55
CA MET A 182 18.31 1.27 1.43
C MET A 182 19.55 1.82 2.14
N MET A 183 19.96 1.27 3.29
CA MET A 183 21.22 1.63 3.95
C MET A 183 22.44 1.28 3.08
N ARG A 184 22.40 0.19 2.30
CA ARG A 184 23.44 -0.13 1.29
C ARG A 184 23.48 0.88 0.14
N MET A 185 22.35 1.51 -0.17
CA MET A 185 22.27 2.66 -1.08
C MET A 185 22.69 3.97 -0.40
N GLY A 186 23.10 3.95 0.86
CA GLY A 186 23.59 5.12 1.61
C GLY A 186 22.56 5.81 2.49
N ALA A 187 21.32 5.32 2.59
CA ALA A 187 20.29 5.94 3.42
C ALA A 187 20.67 5.96 4.92
N ASN A 188 20.37 7.06 5.62
CA ASN A 188 20.55 7.16 7.07
C ASN A 188 19.30 6.65 7.80
N ILE A 189 19.30 5.35 8.13
CA ILE A 189 18.20 4.67 8.80
C ILE A 189 18.73 3.97 10.06
N SER A 190 17.97 4.05 11.16
CA SER A 190 18.25 3.28 12.38
C SER A 190 17.00 2.52 12.78
N ILE A 191 17.11 1.22 13.05
CA ILE A 191 15.99 0.38 13.49
C ILE A 191 16.14 0.10 14.98
N ASP A 192 15.06 0.30 15.73
CA ASP A 192 14.92 -0.06 17.12
C ASP A 192 13.58 -0.79 17.32
N GLY A 193 13.64 -2.12 17.36
CA GLY A 193 12.47 -2.99 17.46
C GLY A 193 11.45 -2.73 16.35
N ARG A 194 10.31 -2.13 16.72
CA ARG A 194 9.19 -1.81 15.82
C ARG A 194 9.25 -0.39 15.24
N LYS A 195 10.35 0.34 15.47
CA LYS A 195 10.53 1.71 14.98
C LYS A 195 11.71 1.79 14.03
N ALA A 196 11.54 2.53 12.94
CA ALA A 196 12.63 2.96 12.08
C ALA A 196 12.73 4.49 12.12
N ILE A 197 13.92 5.00 12.41
CA ILE A 197 14.25 6.42 12.42
C ILE A 197 14.99 6.71 11.12
N VAL A 198 14.36 7.49 10.23
CA VAL A 198 14.90 7.86 8.92
C VAL A 198 15.31 9.33 8.97
N ARG A 199 16.55 9.65 8.61
CA ARG A 199 17.07 11.02 8.61
C ARG A 199 17.39 11.45 7.18
N GLY A 200 16.68 12.45 6.68
CA GLY A 200 16.86 12.97 5.34
C GLY A 200 17.08 14.50 5.30
N PRO A 201 17.38 15.04 4.10
CA PRO A 201 17.57 14.31 2.86
C PRO A 201 18.92 13.56 2.85
N THR A 202 18.96 12.39 2.23
CA THR A 202 20.19 11.61 2.01
C THR A 202 20.37 11.36 0.51
N THR A 203 21.59 11.60 0.01
CA THR A 203 21.93 11.25 -1.38
C THR A 203 22.09 9.74 -1.48
N LEU A 204 21.14 9.07 -2.15
CA LEU A 204 21.24 7.65 -2.42
C LEU A 204 22.22 7.40 -3.57
N GLN A 205 22.97 6.31 -3.48
CA GLN A 205 23.91 5.84 -4.48
C GLN A 205 23.40 4.56 -5.12
N GLY A 206 23.63 4.43 -6.42
CA GLY A 206 23.34 3.24 -7.18
C GLY A 206 24.08 2.04 -6.62
N SER A 207 23.37 0.93 -6.44
CA SER A 207 23.90 -0.27 -5.82
C SER A 207 23.14 -1.51 -6.30
N THR A 208 23.72 -2.69 -6.05
CA THR A 208 23.00 -3.95 -6.17
C THR A 208 22.26 -4.23 -4.87
N VAL A 209 20.92 -4.28 -4.95
CA VAL A 209 20.02 -4.52 -3.83
C VAL A 209 19.16 -5.75 -4.08
N ILE A 210 18.75 -6.42 -2.99
CA ILE A 210 18.01 -7.68 -3.06
C ILE A 210 16.58 -7.48 -2.56
N ALA A 211 15.60 -7.77 -3.43
CA ALA A 211 14.20 -7.81 -3.05
C ALA A 211 13.91 -8.97 -2.06
N SER A 212 13.24 -8.66 -0.94
CA SER A 212 12.84 -9.65 0.09
C SER A 212 11.36 -10.06 0.02
N ASP A 213 10.50 -9.15 -0.39
CA ASP A 213 9.05 -9.32 -0.48
C ASP A 213 8.44 -8.26 -1.42
N LEU A 214 7.15 -8.37 -1.72
CA LEU A 214 6.46 -7.49 -2.68
C LEU A 214 6.62 -6.00 -2.35
N ARG A 215 6.43 -5.60 -1.09
CA ARG A 215 6.42 -4.18 -0.69
C ARG A 215 7.83 -3.64 -0.55
N ALA A 216 8.74 -4.44 0.00
CA ALA A 216 10.17 -4.16 0.01
C ALA A 216 10.68 -3.90 -1.42
N SER A 217 10.32 -4.77 -2.36
CA SER A 217 10.77 -4.67 -3.76
C SER A 217 10.31 -3.37 -4.42
N ALA A 218 9.02 -3.03 -4.30
CA ALA A 218 8.49 -1.78 -4.85
C ALA A 218 9.22 -0.56 -4.26
N SER A 219 9.48 -0.55 -2.95
CA SER A 219 10.20 0.55 -2.31
C SER A 219 11.65 0.71 -2.77
N LEU A 220 12.35 -0.39 -3.05
CA LEU A 220 13.72 -0.37 -3.58
C LEU A 220 13.75 0.15 -5.02
N VAL A 221 12.75 -0.17 -5.84
CA VAL A 221 12.59 0.44 -7.16
C VAL A 221 12.42 1.96 -7.02
N LEU A 222 11.55 2.42 -6.10
CA LEU A 222 11.35 3.86 -5.87
C LEU A 222 12.63 4.56 -5.38
N ALA A 223 13.38 3.93 -4.48
CA ALA A 223 14.67 4.45 -4.02
C ALA A 223 15.70 4.53 -5.17
N ALA A 224 15.72 3.54 -6.07
CA ALA A 224 16.61 3.52 -7.23
C ALA A 224 16.29 4.62 -8.25
N LEU A 225 15.02 5.03 -8.40
CA LEU A 225 14.62 6.12 -9.30
C LEU A 225 15.27 7.47 -8.94
N VAL A 226 15.68 7.66 -7.68
CA VAL A 226 16.30 8.90 -7.18
C VAL A 226 17.76 8.72 -6.77
N ALA A 227 18.32 7.53 -6.95
CA ALA A 227 19.72 7.25 -6.63
C ALA A 227 20.67 7.80 -7.72
N GLN A 228 21.85 8.22 -7.31
CA GLN A 228 22.92 8.62 -8.24
C GLN A 228 23.60 7.38 -8.83
N GLY A 229 23.67 7.30 -10.15
CA GLY A 229 24.27 6.16 -10.85
C GLY A 229 23.24 5.08 -11.18
N GLU A 230 23.71 3.85 -11.36
CA GLU A 230 22.88 2.72 -11.77
C GLU A 230 22.63 1.77 -10.59
N SER A 231 21.39 1.31 -10.45
CA SER A 231 21.02 0.32 -9.43
C SER A 231 20.54 -0.97 -10.08
N TYR A 232 20.89 -2.10 -9.48
CA TYR A 232 20.41 -3.41 -9.88
C TYR A 232 19.53 -3.97 -8.77
N VAL A 233 18.24 -4.18 -9.06
CA VAL A 233 17.31 -4.82 -8.13
C VAL A 233 17.22 -6.30 -8.50
N ASP A 234 17.79 -7.17 -7.67
CA ASP A 234 17.76 -8.62 -7.85
C ASP A 234 16.52 -9.23 -7.16
N ARG A 235 16.14 -10.46 -7.54
CA ARG A 235 14.99 -11.23 -7.03
C ARG A 235 13.64 -10.55 -7.26
N VAL A 236 13.49 -9.93 -8.43
CA VAL A 236 12.27 -9.23 -8.86
C VAL A 236 11.02 -10.11 -8.96
N TYR A 237 11.12 -11.44 -8.85
CA TYR A 237 9.95 -12.33 -8.83
C TYR A 237 8.96 -11.99 -7.70
N HIS A 238 9.41 -11.30 -6.64
CA HIS A 238 8.53 -10.78 -5.61
C HIS A 238 7.63 -9.63 -6.11
N ILE A 239 8.11 -8.80 -7.03
CA ILE A 239 7.35 -7.71 -7.67
C ILE A 239 6.26 -8.30 -8.55
N ASP A 240 6.61 -9.29 -9.37
CA ASP A 240 5.69 -9.89 -10.36
C ASP A 240 4.46 -10.54 -9.72
N ARG A 241 4.54 -10.87 -8.43
CA ARG A 241 3.42 -11.43 -7.67
C ARG A 241 2.32 -10.42 -7.34
N GLY A 242 2.58 -9.12 -7.47
CA GLY A 242 1.61 -8.09 -7.07
C GLY A 242 1.62 -6.82 -7.89
N TYR A 243 2.54 -6.65 -8.83
CA TYR A 243 2.49 -5.59 -9.84
C TYR A 243 2.57 -6.20 -11.23
N GLU A 244 1.59 -5.88 -12.06
CA GLU A 244 1.64 -6.23 -13.47
C GLU A 244 2.56 -5.24 -14.21
N ARG A 245 3.72 -5.75 -14.67
CA ARG A 245 4.65 -5.04 -15.55
C ARG A 245 4.97 -3.62 -15.06
N ILE A 246 5.38 -3.50 -13.80
CA ILE A 246 5.68 -2.20 -13.18
C ILE A 246 6.71 -1.40 -13.98
N GLU A 247 7.68 -2.08 -14.59
CA GLU A 247 8.71 -1.53 -15.44
C GLU A 247 8.11 -0.84 -16.67
N GLU A 248 7.12 -1.45 -17.33
CA GLU A 248 6.46 -0.86 -18.50
C GLU A 248 5.67 0.40 -18.11
N LYS A 249 4.99 0.36 -16.96
CA LYS A 249 4.28 1.53 -16.42
C LYS A 249 5.27 2.66 -16.10
N LEU A 250 6.38 2.37 -15.44
CA LEU A 250 7.41 3.37 -15.10
C LEU A 250 8.13 3.93 -16.33
N ILE A 251 8.45 3.10 -17.34
CA ILE A 251 9.03 3.56 -18.62
C ILE A 251 8.12 4.57 -19.30
N ARG A 252 6.80 4.31 -19.31
CA ARG A 252 5.81 5.24 -19.88
C ARG A 252 5.75 6.59 -19.14
N LEU A 253 6.20 6.63 -17.89
CA LEU A 253 6.33 7.85 -17.08
C LEU A 253 7.70 8.52 -17.24
N GLY A 254 8.59 7.98 -18.07
CA GLY A 254 9.92 8.52 -18.34
C GLY A 254 11.04 7.94 -17.47
N ALA A 255 10.77 6.92 -16.66
CA ALA A 255 11.82 6.24 -15.92
C ALA A 255 12.77 5.50 -16.86
N ARG A 256 14.07 5.53 -16.53
CA ARG A 256 15.09 4.72 -17.20
C ARG A 256 15.27 3.42 -16.43
N ILE A 257 14.46 2.43 -16.78
CA ILE A 257 14.47 1.10 -16.18
C ILE A 257 14.43 0.07 -17.31
N GLU A 258 15.22 -0.99 -17.14
CA GLU A 258 15.25 -2.12 -18.06
C GLU A 258 15.18 -3.41 -17.24
N ARG A 259 14.44 -4.39 -17.77
CA ARG A 259 14.42 -5.72 -17.22
C ARG A 259 15.44 -6.58 -17.93
N VAL A 260 16.48 -6.97 -17.21
CA VAL A 260 17.54 -7.86 -17.72
C VAL A 260 17.26 -9.28 -17.23
N SER A 261 17.18 -10.23 -18.16
CA SER A 261 16.88 -11.65 -17.93
C SER A 261 18.11 -12.53 -18.07
#